data_AF-H6QJX5-F1
#
_entry.id   AF-H6QJX5-F1
#
_cell.length_a   1.000
_cell.length_b   1.000
_cell.length_c   1.000
_cell.angle_alpha   90.00
_cell.angle_beta   90.00
_cell.angle_gamma   90.00
#
_symmetry.space_group_name_H-M   'P 1'
#
loop_
_entity.id
_entity.type
_entity.pdbx_description
1 polymer ?
#
loop_
_entity_poly.entity_id
_entity_poly.type
_entity_poly.pdbx_seq_one_letter_code
_entity_poly.pdbx_strand_id
1 'polypeptide(L)'
;MHTTEAFDALKELIIDHNIEDFIKCEIASSMAEIVKVMPSEEIITGLKELLNNPNCYVRYAAVWSLVEIIERKPNIAIEVFIGVKELIINSNIDNYIRCEAIMNLAGIVEVIPHLADRAYSVLKGLLLNKPYYNEDVKYAAAVSLINIINVRSFDKASYKQVNRLIKIIDLQ
;
A
#
# COMPACT_ATOMS: atom_id res chain seq x y z
N MET A 1 22.13 -14.97 -10.86
CA MET A 1 21.95 -14.89 -12.33
C MET A 1 20.49 -15.13 -12.68
N HIS A 2 19.93 -16.32 -12.39
CA HIS A 2 18.55 -16.65 -12.74
C HIS A 2 17.45 -15.80 -12.08
N THR A 3 17.68 -15.25 -10.88
CA THR A 3 16.65 -14.47 -10.18
C THR A 3 16.43 -13.08 -10.82
N THR A 4 17.47 -12.44 -11.36
CA THR A 4 17.32 -11.18 -12.11
C THR A 4 16.64 -11.46 -13.44
N GLU A 5 17.07 -12.50 -14.17
CA GLU A 5 16.44 -12.93 -15.42
C GLU A 5 14.95 -13.25 -15.23
N ALA A 6 14.59 -13.92 -14.13
CA ALA A 6 13.20 -14.20 -13.78
C ALA A 6 12.43 -12.90 -13.47
N PHE A 7 13.02 -11.97 -12.74
CA PHE A 7 12.40 -10.68 -12.47
C PHE A 7 12.14 -9.89 -13.76
N ASP A 8 13.10 -9.84 -14.67
CA ASP A 8 12.97 -9.13 -15.95
C ASP A 8 11.86 -9.75 -16.80
N ALA A 9 11.79 -11.08 -16.88
CA ALA A 9 10.69 -11.77 -17.57
C ALA A 9 9.32 -11.44 -16.96
N LEU A 10 9.19 -11.41 -15.64
CA LEU A 10 7.95 -11.02 -14.97
C LEU A 10 7.61 -9.54 -15.19
N LYS A 11 8.62 -8.67 -15.20
CA LYS A 11 8.47 -7.24 -15.47
C LYS A 11 7.97 -6.99 -16.89
N GLU A 12 8.45 -7.72 -17.88
CA GLU A 12 7.94 -7.68 -19.26
C GLU A 12 6.51 -8.22 -19.34
N LEU A 13 6.24 -9.34 -18.67
CA LEU A 13 4.92 -9.98 -18.70
C LEU A 13 3.83 -9.11 -18.05
N ILE A 14 4.13 -8.45 -16.92
CA ILE A 14 3.12 -7.69 -16.19
C ILE A 14 2.64 -6.44 -16.95
N ILE A 15 3.50 -5.85 -17.78
CA ILE A 15 3.16 -4.69 -18.60
C ILE A 15 2.42 -5.05 -19.89
N ASP A 16 2.34 -6.34 -20.25
CA ASP A 16 1.58 -6.79 -21.40
C ASP A 16 0.08 -6.50 -21.19
N HIS A 17 -0.54 -5.91 -22.20
CA HIS A 17 -1.95 -5.53 -22.21
C HIS A 17 -2.86 -6.74 -22.51
N ASN A 18 -2.32 -7.83 -23.03
CA ASN A 18 -3.05 -9.07 -23.30
C ASN A 18 -3.18 -9.96 -22.06
N ILE A 19 -2.41 -9.66 -21.00
CA ILE A 19 -2.48 -10.39 -19.74
C ILE A 19 -3.64 -9.84 -18.91
N GLU A 20 -4.51 -10.76 -18.48
CA GLU A 20 -5.65 -10.45 -17.61
C GLU A 20 -5.20 -9.91 -16.26
N ASP A 21 -5.97 -8.99 -15.69
CA ASP A 21 -5.64 -8.33 -14.42
C ASP A 21 -5.48 -9.33 -13.26
N PHE A 22 -6.25 -10.43 -13.25
CA PHE A 22 -6.07 -11.52 -12.27
C PHE A 22 -4.68 -12.16 -12.36
N ILE A 23 -4.17 -12.40 -13.59
CA ILE A 23 -2.82 -12.95 -13.79
C ILE A 23 -1.77 -11.94 -13.32
N LYS A 24 -2.01 -10.62 -13.48
CA LYS A 24 -1.11 -9.58 -12.96
C LYS A 24 -0.98 -9.63 -11.44
N CYS A 25 -2.01 -10.04 -10.71
CA CYS A 25 -1.93 -10.29 -9.26
C CYS A 25 -1.02 -11.48 -8.93
N GLU A 26 -1.04 -12.56 -9.72
CA GLU A 26 -0.12 -13.70 -9.52
C GLU A 26 1.33 -13.32 -9.85
N ILE A 27 1.52 -12.50 -10.90
CA ILE A 27 2.83 -11.94 -11.23
C ILE A 27 3.32 -11.04 -10.09
N ALA A 28 2.45 -10.20 -9.51
CA ALA A 28 2.77 -9.36 -8.36
C ALA A 28 3.32 -10.18 -7.18
N SER A 29 2.63 -11.26 -6.81
CA SER A 29 3.05 -12.16 -5.75
C SER A 29 4.43 -12.77 -6.04
N SER A 30 4.66 -13.20 -7.29
CA SER A 30 5.95 -13.78 -7.71
C SER A 30 7.08 -12.75 -7.66
N MET A 31 6.83 -11.52 -8.13
CA MET A 31 7.79 -10.42 -8.05
C MET A 31 8.14 -10.10 -6.59
N ALA A 32 7.15 -10.06 -5.70
CA ALA A 32 7.36 -9.79 -4.29
C ALA A 32 8.23 -10.86 -3.62
N GLU A 33 8.00 -12.14 -3.90
CA GLU A 33 8.83 -13.23 -3.40
C GLU A 33 10.29 -13.12 -3.89
N ILE A 34 10.48 -12.79 -5.18
CA ILE A 34 11.83 -12.54 -5.73
C ILE A 34 12.52 -11.38 -5.00
N VAL A 35 11.83 -10.26 -4.84
CA VAL A 35 12.38 -9.04 -4.23
C VAL A 35 12.66 -9.28 -2.75
N LYS A 36 11.84 -10.09 -2.10
CA LYS A 36 12.02 -10.50 -0.71
C LYS A 36 13.33 -11.28 -0.53
N VAL A 37 13.64 -12.22 -1.41
CA VAL A 37 14.89 -12.99 -1.32
C VAL A 37 16.11 -12.23 -1.87
N MET A 38 15.91 -11.34 -2.84
CA MET A 38 17.00 -10.63 -3.52
C MET A 38 16.63 -9.16 -3.85
N PRO A 39 16.69 -8.25 -2.87
CA PRO A 39 16.40 -6.83 -3.07
C PRO A 39 17.60 -6.08 -3.67
N SER A 40 18.01 -6.43 -4.89
CA SER A 40 19.09 -5.75 -5.60
C SER A 40 18.64 -4.35 -6.07
N GLU A 41 19.59 -3.42 -6.22
CA GLU A 41 19.27 -2.06 -6.71
C GLU A 41 18.66 -2.09 -8.12
N GLU A 42 19.06 -3.04 -8.96
CA GLU A 42 18.49 -3.27 -10.29
C GLU A 42 17.01 -3.64 -10.23
N ILE A 43 16.66 -4.63 -9.40
CA ILE A 43 15.27 -5.06 -9.18
C ILE A 43 14.44 -3.91 -8.59
N ILE A 44 14.98 -3.22 -7.58
CA ILE A 44 14.32 -2.07 -6.95
C ILE A 44 14.06 -0.97 -7.98
N THR A 45 15.04 -0.66 -8.82
CA THR A 45 14.88 0.33 -9.90
C THR A 45 13.79 -0.09 -10.88
N GLY A 46 13.79 -1.37 -11.29
CA GLY A 46 12.76 -1.91 -12.16
C GLY A 46 11.35 -1.82 -11.56
N LEU A 47 11.19 -2.07 -10.26
CA LEU A 47 9.91 -1.87 -9.56
C LEU A 47 9.50 -0.40 -9.51
N LYS A 48 10.43 0.53 -9.27
CA LYS A 48 10.14 1.97 -9.23
C LYS A 48 9.62 2.49 -10.56
N GLU A 49 10.15 2.00 -11.68
CA GLU A 49 9.63 2.33 -13.01
C GLU A 49 8.15 1.94 -13.17
N LEU A 50 7.75 0.80 -12.59
CA LEU A 50 6.37 0.31 -12.64
C LEU A 50 5.39 1.13 -11.78
N LEU A 51 5.87 1.92 -10.80
CA LEU A 51 5.00 2.77 -9.96
C LEU A 51 4.25 3.83 -10.78
N ASN A 52 4.76 4.22 -11.95
CA ASN A 52 4.13 5.21 -12.82
C ASN A 52 3.34 4.58 -13.98
N ASN A 53 3.17 3.26 -14.00
CA ASN A 53 2.45 2.58 -15.08
C ASN A 53 0.97 3.01 -15.12
N PRO A 54 0.34 3.18 -16.29
CA PRO A 54 -1.08 3.55 -16.38
C PRO A 54 -2.04 2.49 -15.81
N ASN A 55 -1.71 1.19 -15.87
CA ASN A 55 -2.52 0.12 -15.32
C ASN A 55 -2.33 0.02 -13.79
N CYS A 56 -3.44 0.04 -13.04
CA CYS A 56 -3.42 0.03 -11.57
C CYS A 56 -2.93 -1.29 -10.96
N TYR A 57 -3.14 -2.43 -11.63
CA TYR A 57 -2.64 -3.73 -11.18
C TYR A 57 -1.12 -3.84 -11.32
N VAL A 58 -0.55 -3.21 -12.35
CA VAL A 58 0.91 -3.10 -12.49
C VAL A 58 1.50 -2.25 -11.36
N ARG A 59 0.87 -1.10 -11.07
CA ARG A 59 1.29 -0.26 -9.93
C ARG A 59 1.13 -0.99 -8.59
N TYR A 60 0.05 -1.75 -8.42
CA TYR A 60 -0.18 -2.59 -7.24
C TYR A 60 0.96 -3.59 -7.04
N ALA A 61 1.36 -4.30 -8.10
CA ALA A 61 2.46 -5.24 -8.04
C ALA A 61 3.78 -4.60 -7.58
N ALA A 62 4.06 -3.41 -8.13
CA ALA A 62 5.23 -2.64 -7.78
C ALA A 62 5.20 -2.22 -6.29
N VAL A 63 4.09 -1.63 -5.85
CA VAL A 63 3.90 -1.21 -4.47
C VAL A 63 4.02 -2.39 -3.51
N TRP A 64 3.30 -3.48 -3.76
CA TRP A 64 3.29 -4.68 -2.93
C TRP A 64 4.71 -5.25 -2.75
N SER A 65 5.43 -5.41 -3.86
CA SER A 65 6.81 -5.92 -3.87
C SER A 65 7.77 -5.01 -3.12
N LEU A 66 7.61 -3.68 -3.25
CA LEU A 66 8.47 -2.72 -2.56
C LEU A 66 8.17 -2.66 -1.06
N VAL A 67 6.91 -2.81 -0.64
CA VAL A 67 6.52 -2.82 0.79
C VAL A 67 7.24 -3.94 1.55
N GLU A 68 7.36 -5.14 0.97
CA GLU A 68 8.04 -6.32 1.56
C GLU A 68 9.51 -6.07 1.97
N ILE A 69 10.12 -4.98 1.49
CA ILE A 69 11.54 -4.69 1.73
C ILE A 69 11.79 -3.36 2.42
N ILE A 70 10.75 -2.60 2.80
CA ILE A 70 10.91 -1.27 3.39
C ILE A 70 11.71 -1.31 4.70
N GLU A 71 11.55 -2.34 5.52
CA GLU A 71 12.36 -2.50 6.75
C GLU A 71 13.86 -2.62 6.46
N ARG A 72 14.22 -3.31 5.38
CA ARG A 72 15.62 -3.51 4.96
C ARG A 72 16.16 -2.35 4.13
N LYS A 73 15.28 -1.62 3.45
CA LYS A 73 15.57 -0.51 2.53
C LYS A 73 14.70 0.72 2.85
N PRO A 74 14.80 1.32 4.04
CA PRO A 74 13.89 2.39 4.46
C PRO A 74 13.96 3.65 3.57
N ASN A 75 15.05 3.81 2.80
CA ASN A 75 15.23 4.93 1.87
C ASN A 75 14.21 4.97 0.72
N ILE A 76 13.53 3.86 0.41
CA ILE A 76 12.47 3.83 -0.63
C ILE A 76 11.07 4.18 -0.07
N ALA A 77 10.90 4.26 1.25
CA ALA A 77 9.59 4.30 1.87
C ALA A 77 8.72 5.48 1.45
N ILE A 78 9.30 6.66 1.21
CA ILE A 78 8.54 7.85 0.76
C ILE A 78 7.92 7.60 -0.61
N GLU A 79 8.67 7.00 -1.53
CA GLU A 79 8.21 6.70 -2.88
C GLU A 79 7.10 5.64 -2.85
N VAL A 80 7.29 4.58 -2.05
CA VAL A 80 6.27 3.54 -1.87
C VAL A 80 5.01 4.11 -1.22
N PHE A 81 5.16 4.99 -0.23
CA PHE A 81 4.02 5.66 0.41
C PHE A 81 3.17 6.46 -0.59
N ILE A 82 3.82 7.15 -1.54
CA ILE A 82 3.12 7.87 -2.61
C ILE A 82 2.35 6.89 -3.50
N GLY A 83 3.00 5.80 -3.94
CA GLY A 83 2.36 4.76 -4.74
C GLY A 83 1.16 4.11 -4.04
N VAL A 84 1.29 3.77 -2.75
CA VAL A 84 0.18 3.27 -1.92
C VAL A 84 -0.98 4.26 -1.91
N LYS A 85 -0.70 5.54 -1.64
CA LYS A 85 -1.75 6.58 -1.60
C LYS A 85 -2.48 6.70 -2.94
N GLU A 86 -1.77 6.63 -4.06
CA GLU A 86 -2.35 6.69 -5.40
C GLU A 86 -3.25 5.49 -5.70
N LEU A 87 -2.89 4.28 -5.25
CA LEU A 87 -3.75 3.11 -5.35
C LEU A 87 -5.04 3.31 -4.55
N ILE A 88 -4.95 3.79 -3.31
CA ILE A 88 -6.09 4.01 -2.42
C ILE A 88 -7.15 4.91 -3.06
N ILE A 89 -6.73 6.02 -3.66
CA ILE A 89 -7.64 7.03 -4.23
C ILE A 89 -8.07 6.73 -5.67
N ASN A 90 -7.52 5.69 -6.30
CA ASN A 90 -7.87 5.32 -7.66
C ASN A 90 -9.32 4.81 -7.73
N SER A 91 -10.15 5.38 -8.60
CA SER A 91 -11.56 5.00 -8.74
C SER A 91 -11.79 3.63 -9.38
N ASN A 92 -10.81 3.14 -10.14
CA ASN A 92 -10.92 1.94 -10.97
C ASN A 92 -10.30 0.70 -10.32
N ILE A 93 -9.74 0.84 -9.11
CA ILE A 93 -9.15 -0.28 -8.40
C ILE A 93 -10.20 -1.02 -7.56
N ASP A 94 -10.05 -2.35 -7.49
CA ASP A 94 -10.91 -3.21 -6.68
C ASP A 94 -10.83 -2.82 -5.18
N ASN A 95 -11.93 -3.01 -4.45
CA ASN A 95 -11.96 -2.75 -3.01
C ASN A 95 -10.98 -3.63 -2.23
N TYR A 96 -10.76 -4.88 -2.66
CA TYR A 96 -9.77 -5.77 -2.08
C TYR A 96 -8.37 -5.14 -2.11
N ILE A 97 -7.91 -4.73 -3.30
CA ILE A 97 -6.60 -4.09 -3.45
C ILE A 97 -6.54 -2.76 -2.69
N ARG A 98 -7.65 -2.01 -2.66
CA ARG A 98 -7.74 -0.78 -1.86
C ARG A 98 -7.56 -1.05 -0.37
N CYS A 99 -8.17 -2.09 0.17
CA CYS A 99 -8.01 -2.52 1.56
C CYS A 99 -6.55 -2.91 1.85
N GLU A 100 -5.93 -3.70 0.98
CA GLU A 100 -4.51 -4.08 1.09
C GLU A 100 -3.59 -2.84 1.10
N ALA A 101 -3.83 -1.88 0.20
CA ALA A 101 -3.08 -0.64 0.16
C ALA A 101 -3.26 0.19 1.44
N ILE A 102 -4.47 0.22 2.02
CA ILE A 102 -4.75 0.89 3.30
C ILE A 102 -3.94 0.26 4.44
N MET A 103 -3.92 -1.07 4.53
CA MET A 103 -3.15 -1.78 5.55
C MET A 103 -1.64 -1.56 5.39
N ASN A 104 -1.15 -1.60 4.15
CA ASN A 104 0.24 -1.28 3.83
C ASN A 104 0.63 0.14 4.24
N LEU A 105 -0.29 1.11 4.15
CA LEU A 105 -0.05 2.47 4.62
C LEU A 105 0.29 2.51 6.13
N ALA A 106 -0.39 1.70 6.94
CA ALA A 106 -0.09 1.57 8.37
C ALA A 106 1.26 0.88 8.62
N GLY A 107 1.55 -0.22 7.92
CA GLY A 107 2.83 -0.92 8.01
C GLY A 107 4.02 -0.02 7.64
N ILE A 108 3.88 0.83 6.62
CA ILE A 108 4.92 1.82 6.27
C ILE A 108 5.16 2.80 7.42
N VAL A 109 4.10 3.24 8.12
CA VAL A 109 4.22 4.16 9.26
C VAL A 109 4.88 3.50 10.46
N GLU A 110 4.69 2.20 10.67
CA GLU A 110 5.41 1.46 11.72
C GLU A 110 6.93 1.51 11.49
N VAL A 111 7.38 1.34 10.24
CA VAL A 111 8.80 1.46 9.89
C VAL A 111 9.27 2.92 9.88
N ILE A 112 8.41 3.83 9.42
CA ILE A 112 8.73 5.25 9.19
C ILE A 112 7.70 6.17 9.90
N PRO A 113 7.81 6.34 11.23
CA PRO A 113 6.78 7.03 12.03
C PRO A 113 6.52 8.50 11.67
N HIS A 114 7.47 9.16 10.99
CA HIS A 114 7.28 10.55 10.55
C HIS A 114 6.24 10.70 9.43
N LEU A 115 5.83 9.60 8.78
CA LEU A 115 4.76 9.61 7.76
C LEU A 115 3.35 9.54 8.37
N ALA A 116 3.23 9.33 9.68
CA ALA A 116 1.94 9.13 10.35
C ALA A 116 0.92 10.25 10.12
N ASP A 117 1.30 11.54 10.13
CA ASP A 117 0.35 12.64 9.89
C ASP A 117 -0.25 12.60 8.47
N ARG A 118 0.60 12.23 7.50
CA ARG A 118 0.17 12.07 6.10
C ARG A 118 -0.78 10.88 5.98
N ALA A 119 -0.44 9.76 6.61
CA ALA A 119 -1.26 8.57 6.62
C ALA A 119 -2.61 8.81 7.30
N TYR A 120 -2.59 9.43 8.48
CA TYR A 120 -3.78 9.82 9.22
C TYR A 120 -4.73 10.67 8.36
N SER A 121 -4.20 11.65 7.63
CA SER A 121 -5.00 12.51 6.75
C SER A 121 -5.67 11.75 5.62
N VAL A 122 -4.98 10.76 5.03
CA VAL A 122 -5.55 9.87 3.99
C VAL A 122 -6.68 9.03 4.58
N LEU A 123 -6.44 8.31 5.68
CA LEU A 123 -7.42 7.40 6.28
C LEU A 123 -8.65 8.14 6.83
N LYS A 124 -8.44 9.29 7.47
CA LYS A 124 -9.54 10.16 7.90
C LYS A 124 -10.40 10.59 6.71
N GLY A 125 -9.78 10.89 5.57
CA GLY A 125 -10.49 11.19 4.34
C GLY A 125 -11.39 10.03 3.90
N LEU A 126 -10.89 8.80 3.91
CA LEU A 126 -11.67 7.61 3.53
C LEU A 126 -12.91 7.40 4.42
N LEU A 127 -12.77 7.66 5.72
CA LEU A 127 -13.86 7.50 6.68
C LEU A 127 -14.95 8.58 6.56
N LEU A 128 -14.59 9.79 6.13
CA LEU A 128 -15.47 10.96 6.15
C LEU A 128 -16.00 11.42 4.77
N ASN A 129 -15.40 10.97 3.67
CA ASN A 129 -15.67 11.53 2.34
C ASN A 129 -16.73 10.79 1.51
N LYS A 130 -17.19 11.49 0.45
CA LYS A 130 -17.81 10.92 -0.76
C LYS A 130 -16.75 10.87 -1.90
N PRO A 131 -16.75 9.87 -2.80
CA PRO A 131 -17.76 8.82 -2.97
C PRO A 131 -17.82 7.86 -1.79
N TYR A 132 -18.97 7.19 -1.65
CA TYR A 132 -19.17 6.18 -0.63
C TYR A 132 -18.21 5.02 -0.91
N TYR A 133 -17.21 4.84 -0.06
CA TYR A 133 -16.45 3.59 0.00
C TYR A 133 -17.28 2.52 0.70
N ASN A 134 -17.12 1.27 0.28
CA ASN A 134 -17.81 0.15 0.91
C ASN A 134 -17.36 -0.03 2.38
N GLU A 135 -18.08 -0.88 3.10
CA GLU A 135 -17.83 -1.10 4.53
C GLU A 135 -16.43 -1.69 4.79
N ASP A 136 -15.95 -2.59 3.92
CA ASP A 136 -14.60 -3.17 4.03
C ASP A 136 -13.50 -2.11 4.00
N VAL A 137 -13.58 -1.16 3.07
CA VAL A 137 -12.60 -0.07 2.93
C VAL A 137 -12.65 0.85 4.15
N LYS A 138 -13.84 1.14 4.69
CA LYS A 138 -13.98 1.93 5.92
C LYS A 138 -13.43 1.18 7.12
N TYR A 139 -13.71 -0.10 7.23
CA TYR A 139 -13.19 -0.97 8.28
C TYR A 139 -11.66 -1.00 8.25
N ALA A 140 -11.07 -1.28 7.08
CA ALA A 140 -9.62 -1.27 6.89
C ALA A 140 -9.01 0.10 7.26
N ALA A 141 -9.65 1.20 6.87
CA ALA A 141 -9.20 2.55 7.21
C ALA A 141 -9.28 2.82 8.73
N ALA A 142 -10.33 2.37 9.39
CA ALA A 142 -10.51 2.54 10.83
C ALA A 142 -9.47 1.74 11.62
N VAL A 143 -9.24 0.47 11.26
CA VAL A 143 -8.22 -0.39 11.86
C VAL A 143 -6.82 0.20 11.66
N SER A 144 -6.49 0.58 10.42
CA SER A 144 -5.18 1.17 10.09
C SER A 144 -4.94 2.48 10.84
N LEU A 145 -5.98 3.28 11.07
CA LEU A 145 -5.87 4.51 11.85
C LEU A 145 -5.52 4.22 13.31
N ILE A 146 -6.12 3.20 13.92
CA ILE A 146 -5.77 2.74 15.27
C ILE A 146 -4.29 2.33 15.33
N ASN A 147 -3.81 1.58 14.34
CA ASN A 147 -2.40 1.17 14.28
C ASN A 147 -1.46 2.38 14.22
N ILE A 148 -1.74 3.35 13.33
CA ILE A 148 -0.97 4.59 13.23
C ILE A 148 -1.01 5.41 14.54
N ILE A 149 -2.14 5.39 15.25
CA ILE A 149 -2.27 6.04 16.56
C ILE A 149 -1.38 5.38 17.60
N ASN A 150 -1.37 4.05 17.64
CA ASN A 150 -0.59 3.28 18.59
C ASN A 150 0.92 3.46 18.39
N VAL A 151 1.38 3.59 17.14
CA VAL A 151 2.79 3.89 16.81
C VAL A 151 3.26 5.21 17.44
N ARG A 152 2.37 6.18 17.65
CA ARG A 152 2.76 7.55 17.97
C ARG A 152 2.69 7.94 19.44
N SER A 153 2.11 7.15 20.34
CA SER A 153 1.76 7.60 21.71
C SER A 153 1.22 9.05 21.67
N PHE A 154 0.13 9.27 20.92
CA PHE A 154 -0.37 10.60 20.60
C PHE A 154 -0.65 11.48 21.85
N ASP A 155 -0.56 12.79 21.69
CA ASP A 155 -0.95 13.74 22.74
C ASP A 155 -2.46 13.64 23.10
N LYS A 156 -2.83 14.15 24.28
CA LYS A 156 -4.19 14.10 24.86
C LYS A 156 -5.31 14.66 23.97
N ALA A 157 -5.04 15.57 23.03
CA ALA A 157 -6.06 16.16 22.16
C ALA A 157 -6.55 15.18 21.09
N SER A 158 -5.66 14.30 20.61
CA SER A 158 -5.98 13.27 19.62
C SER A 158 -6.89 12.17 20.18
N TYR A 159 -6.79 11.84 21.48
CA TYR A 159 -7.63 10.84 22.15
C TYR A 159 -9.13 11.10 22.02
N LYS A 160 -9.58 12.37 21.96
CA LYS A 160 -11.00 12.70 21.75
C LYS A 160 -11.50 12.24 20.38
N GLN A 161 -10.64 12.27 19.37
CA GLN A 161 -10.96 11.83 18.01
C GLN A 161 -10.92 10.29 17.92
N VAL A 162 -9.95 9.65 18.59
CA VAL A 162 -9.87 8.17 18.71
C VAL A 162 -11.11 7.58 19.36
N ASN A 163 -11.55 8.14 20.49
CA ASN A 163 -12.74 7.66 21.20
C ASN A 163 -14.04 7.84 20.40
N ARG A 164 -14.08 8.80 19.47
CA ARG A 164 -15.22 8.94 18.55
C ARG A 164 -15.21 7.85 17.49
N LEU A 165 -14.03 7.46 17.01
CA LEU A 165 -13.86 6.40 16.02
C LEU A 165 -14.16 5.02 16.61
N ILE A 166 -13.66 4.71 17.81
CA ILE A 166 -14.01 3.47 18.53
C ILE A 166 -15.53 3.35 18.67
N LYS A 167 -16.21 4.42 19.07
CA LYS A 167 -17.68 4.44 19.16
C LYS A 167 -18.39 4.25 17.81
N ILE A 168 -17.79 4.65 16.69
CA ILE A 168 -18.38 4.42 15.36
C ILE A 168 -18.23 2.95 14.95
N ILE A 169 -17.10 2.32 15.29
CA ILE A 169 -16.83 0.91 15.02
C ILE A 169 -17.74 0.01 15.90
N ASP A 170 -17.91 0.33 17.18
CA ASP A 170 -18.70 -0.46 18.14
C ASP A 170 -20.23 -0.34 17.97
N LEU A 171 -20.70 0.50 17.05
CA LEU A 171 -22.13 0.74 16.79
C LEU A 171 -22.65 0.06 15.51
N GLN A 172 -21.83 -0.76 14.85
CA GLN A 172 -22.24 -1.66 13.76
C GLN A 172 -22.37 -3.09 14.27
#